data_AF-A0A2Z3V797-F1
#
_entry.id   AF-A0A2Z3V797-F1
#
_cell.length_a   1.000
_cell.length_b   1.000
_cell.length_c   1.000
_cell.angle_alpha   90.00
_cell.angle_beta   90.00
_cell.angle_gamma   90.00
#
_symmetry.space_group_name_H-M   'P 1'
#
loop_
_entity.id
_entity.type
_entity.pdbx_description
1 polymer ?
#
loop_
_entity_poly.entity_id
_entity_poly.type
_entity_poly.pdbx_seq_one_letter_code
_entity_poly.pdbx_strand_id
1 'polypeptide(L)' 'MSLPLGHSEGGLPIGAQLVAPYGRENLLIRVAARLEQTLPWKDRTPQIFAGRC' A
#
# COMPACT_ATOMS: atom_id res chain seq x y z
N MET A 1 5.33 4.22 7.74
CA MET A 1 4.81 3.03 7.02
C MET A 1 4.59 3.42 5.56
N SER A 2 5.02 2.62 4.58
CA SER A 2 4.84 2.88 3.15
C SER A 2 3.74 1.99 2.57
N LEU A 3 2.80 2.56 1.81
CA LEU A 3 1.65 1.86 1.21
C LEU A 3 1.60 2.08 -0.31
N PRO A 4 1.33 1.03 -1.13
CA PRO A 4 1.23 1.15 -2.58
C PRO A 4 -0.16 1.65 -3.01
N LEU A 5 -0.39 2.97 -2.98
CA LEU A 5 -1.72 3.54 -3.23
C LEU A 5 -2.08 3.67 -4.71
N GLY A 6 -1.10 3.71 -5.63
CA GLY A 6 -1.37 3.90 -7.04
C GLY A 6 -0.32 3.34 -7.98
N HIS A 7 -0.54 3.56 -9.27
CA HIS A 7 0.46 3.37 -10.33
C HIS A 7 0.51 4.64 -11.18
N SER A 8 1.69 4.97 -11.69
CA SER A 8 1.87 5.99 -12.72
C SER A 8 1.27 5.49 -14.05
N GLU A 9 1.02 6.40 -15.00
CA GLU A 9 0.58 6.03 -16.36
C GLU A 9 1.54 5.04 -17.04
N GLY A 10 2.83 5.11 -16.70
CA GLY A 10 3.85 4.15 -17.15
C GLY A 10 3.87 2.80 -16.41
N GLY A 11 2.87 2.50 -15.58
CA GLY A 11 2.77 1.22 -14.85
C GLY A 11 3.70 1.07 -13.65
N LEU A 12 4.39 2.13 -13.23
CA LEU A 12 5.28 2.11 -12.05
C LEU A 12 4.47 2.30 -10.76
N PRO A 13 4.69 1.50 -9.70
CA PRO A 13 3.97 1.63 -8.44
C PRO A 13 4.33 2.96 -7.75
N ILE A 14 3.29 3.66 -7.26
CA ILE A 14 3.41 4.90 -6.48
C ILE A 14 3.11 4.57 -5.02
N GLY A 15 4.11 4.78 -4.17
CA GLY A 15 4.00 4.61 -2.72
C GLY A 15 3.61 5.92 -2.01
N ALA A 16 2.80 5.81 -0.96
CA ALA A 16 2.51 6.89 -0.03
C ALA A 16 3.01 6.53 1.37
N GLN A 17 3.69 7.49 2.02
CA GLN A 17 4.23 7.30 3.36
C GLN A 17 3.29 7.89 4.42
N LEU A 18 2.83 7.04 5.32
CA LEU A 18 2.07 7.45 6.50
C LEU A 18 2.99 7.52 7.72
N VAL A 19 2.82 8.60 8.48
CA VAL A 19 3.55 8.87 9.72
C VAL A 19 2.53 9.21 10.81
N ALA A 20 2.71 8.61 11.98
CA ALA A 20 1.92 8.89 13.18
C ALA A 20 2.86 9.33 14.33
N PRO A 21 2.33 10.00 15.37
CA PRO A 21 3.12 10.31 16.57
C PRO A 21 3.72 9.06 17.22
N TYR A 22 4.77 9.26 18.02
CA TYR A 22 5.46 8.17 18.72
C TYR A 22 4.49 7.36 19.59
N GLY A 23 4.59 6.02 19.54
CA GLY A 23 3.75 5.09 20.29
C GLY A 23 2.31 4.96 19.77
N ARG A 24 2.01 5.41 18.54
CA ARG A 24 0.68 5.38 17.93
C ARG A 24 0.62 4.50 16.68
N GLU A 25 1.36 3.39 16.68
CA GLU A 25 1.31 2.38 15.62
C GLU A 25 -0.10 1.81 15.42
N ASN A 26 -0.91 1.73 16.48
CA ASN A 26 -2.31 1.31 16.39
C ASN A 26 -3.16 2.22 15.48
N LEU A 27 -2.95 3.54 15.57
CA LEU A 27 -3.61 4.50 14.71
C LEU A 27 -3.09 4.41 13.28
N LEU A 28 -1.77 4.26 13.12
CA LEU A 28 -1.13 4.09 11.82
C LEU A 28 -1.69 2.87 11.07
N ILE A 29 -1.80 1.72 11.74
CA ILE A 29 -2.35 0.48 11.18
C ILE A 29 -3.84 0.63 10.87
N ARG A 30 -4.63 1.25 11.76
CA ARG A 30 -6.06 1.46 11.51
C ARG A 30 -6.32 2.34 10.29
N VAL A 31 -5.53 3.41 10.11
CA VAL A 31 -5.64 4.28 8.94
C VAL A 31 -5.21 3.52 7.68
N ALA A 32 -4.11 2.78 7.74
CA ALA A 32 -3.67 1.93 6.63
C ALA A 32 -4.74 0.91 6.21
N ALA A 33 -5.37 0.22 7.17
CA ALA A 33 -6.44 -0.74 6.91
C ALA A 33 -7.66 -0.09 6.26
N ARG A 34 -8.01 1.15 6.65
CA ARG A 34 -9.11 1.87 6.01
C ARG A 34 -8.79 2.27 4.57
N LEU A 35 -7.54 2.66 4.31
CA LEU A 35 -7.06 2.95 2.96
C LEU A 35 -7.08 1.67 2.11
N GLU A 36 -6.68 0.53 2.65
CA GLU A 36 -6.72 -0.76 1.94
C GLU A 36 -8.13 -1.15 1.51
N GLN A 37 -9.12 -0.93 2.39
CA GLN A 37 -10.53 -1.19 2.07
C GLN A 37 -11.07 -0.29 0.95
N THR A 38 -10.56 0.94 0.83
CA THR A 38 -11.04 1.93 -0.14
C THR A 38 -10.30 1.82 -1.47
N LEU A 39 -9.00 1.49 -1.41
CA LEU A 39 -8.09 1.37 -2.54
C LEU A 39 -7.38 0.01 -2.44
N PRO A 40 -8.06 -1.11 -2.73
CA PRO A 40 -7.46 -2.42 -2.59
C PRO A 40 -6.21 -2.55 -3.46
N TRP A 41 -5.10 -2.91 -2.82
CA TRP A 41 -3.82 -3.17 -3.48
C TRP A 41 -3.39 -4.64 -3.43
N LYS A 42 -4.11 -5.50 -2.69
CA LYS A 42 -3.81 -6.94 -2.56
C LYS A 42 -3.78 -7.65 -3.91
N ASP A 43 -4.69 -7.29 -4.80
CA ASP A 43 -4.84 -7.95 -6.11
C ASP A 43 -3.94 -7.31 -7.19
N ARG A 44 -3.13 -6.29 -6.84
CA ARG A 44 -2.22 -5.63 -7.76
C ARG A 44 -0.93 -6.44 -7.87
N THR A 45 -0.81 -7.20 -8.96
CA THR A 45 0.40 -7.98 -9.27
C THR A 45 1.26 -7.29 -10.34
N PRO A 46 2.60 -7.25 -10.19
CA PRO A 46 3.47 -6.77 -11.25
C PRO A 46 3.43 -7.68 -12.47
N GLN A 47 3.83 -7.17 -13.64
CA GLN A 47 3.87 -7.95 -14.91
C GLN A 47 4.75 -9.20 -14.82
N ILE A 48 5.81 -9.13 -14.00
CA ILE A 48 6.69 -10.27 -13.71
C ILE A 48 6.51 -10.62 -12.24
N PHE A 49 5.89 -11.76 -11.97
CA PHE A 49 5.74 -12.32 -10.63
C PHE A 49 6.28 -13.76 -10.63
N ALA A 50 7.44 -13.98 -10.01
CA ALA A 50 8.15 -15.26 -10.03
C ALA A 50 7.62 -16.30 -9.02
N GLY A 51 6.57 -15.98 -8.26
CA GLY A 51 6.03 -16.82 -7.17
C GLY A 51 4.79 -17.65 -7.51
N ARG A 52 4.42 -17.77 -8.79
CA ARG A 52 3.37 -18.69 -9.24
C ARG A 52 4.00 -20.04 -9.57
N CYS A 53 3.84 -21.01 -8.67
CA CYS A 53 3.98 -22.45 -8.95
C CYS A 53 2.61 -23.09 -8.85
#